data_AF-C7P5J7-F1
#
_entry.id   AF-C7P5J7-F1
#
_cell.length_a   1.000
_cell.length_b   1.000
_cell.length_c   1.000
_cell.angle_alpha   90.00
_cell.angle_beta   90.00
_cell.angle_gamma   90.00
#
_symmetry.space_group_name_H-M   'P 1'
#
loop_
_entity.id
_entity.type
_entity.pdbx_description
1 polymer ?
#
loop_
_entity_poly.entity_id
_entity_poly.type
_entity_poly.pdbx_seq_one_letter_code
_entity_poly.pdbx_strand_id
1 'polypeptide(L)'
;MDIDEVIEILSEIEEENITITNHFIERCESRKDKLPNISKIKNMLLTQKPVGILKQSGNKFRLYYELDEKYDLIIVISVWNTNPIEINLVTTYPQEKKKRERKDERI
;
A
#
# COMPACT_ATOMS: atom_id res chain seq x y z
N MET A 1 -2.07 16.80 -1.92
CA MET A 1 -1.83 15.45 -1.36
C MET A 1 -0.42 15.30 -0.83
N ASP A 2 -0.27 15.74 0.41
CA ASP A 2 0.79 15.30 1.30
C ASP A 2 0.43 13.96 1.97
N ILE A 3 1.12 13.61 3.06
CA ILE A 3 0.91 12.35 3.79
C ILE A 3 -0.32 12.43 4.70
N ASP A 4 -0.60 13.60 5.27
CA ASP A 4 -1.69 13.77 6.22
C ASP A 4 -3.04 13.63 5.51
N GLU A 5 -3.18 14.23 4.32
CA GLU A 5 -4.33 14.05 3.44
C GLU A 5 -4.57 12.56 3.09
N VAL A 6 -3.51 11.77 2.86
CA VAL A 6 -3.65 10.34 2.56
C VAL A 6 -4.09 9.55 3.78
N ILE A 7 -3.64 9.91 4.97
CA ILE A 7 -4.04 9.24 6.21
C ILE A 7 -5.54 9.43 6.44
N GLU A 8 -6.05 10.65 6.24
CA GLU A 8 -7.48 10.95 6.33
C GLU A 8 -8.27 10.11 5.32
N ILE A 9 -7.86 10.12 4.05
CA ILE A 9 -8.48 9.32 3.00
C ILE A 9 -8.51 7.82 3.38
N LEU A 10 -7.38 7.27 3.85
CA LEU A 10 -7.31 5.86 4.24
C LEU A 10 -8.22 5.52 5.44
N SER A 11 -8.64 6.50 6.22
CA SER A 11 -9.57 6.29 7.35
C SER A 11 -11.04 6.31 6.94
N GLU A 12 -11.36 6.82 5.74
CA GLU A 12 -12.72 7.01 5.23
C GLU A 12 -13.07 6.06 4.09
N ILE A 13 -12.08 5.38 3.50
CA ILE A 13 -12.30 4.52 2.34
C ILE A 13 -13.14 3.29 2.67
N GLU A 14 -13.98 2.92 1.72
CA GLU A 14 -14.76 1.70 1.68
C GLU A 14 -14.29 0.81 0.51
N GLU A 15 -14.80 -0.43 0.42
CA GLU A 15 -14.35 -1.37 -0.59
C GLU A 15 -14.64 -0.87 -2.02
N GLU A 16 -15.77 -0.19 -2.24
CA GLU A 16 -16.12 0.43 -3.52
C GLU A 16 -15.15 1.52 -3.99
N ASN A 17 -14.42 2.17 -3.08
CA ASN A 17 -13.44 3.19 -3.46
C ASN A 17 -12.14 2.59 -4.02
N ILE A 18 -11.95 1.26 -3.92
CA ILE A 18 -10.72 0.57 -4.29
C ILE A 18 -10.85 -0.09 -5.65
N THR A 19 -10.08 0.41 -6.61
CA THR A 19 -9.88 -0.29 -7.89
C THR A 19 -8.52 -0.99 -7.93
N ILE A 20 -8.42 -2.03 -8.76
CA ILE A 20 -7.22 -2.84 -8.88
C ILE A 20 -6.76 -2.84 -10.33
N THR A 21 -5.48 -2.55 -10.54
CA THR A 21 -4.87 -2.62 -11.88
C THR A 21 -4.51 -4.06 -12.25
N ASN A 22 -4.48 -4.37 -13.55
CA ASN A 22 -4.02 -5.67 -14.04
C ASN A 22 -2.62 -6.02 -13.52
N HIS A 23 -1.71 -5.02 -13.48
CA HIS A 23 -0.37 -5.22 -12.96
C HIS A 23 -0.37 -5.69 -11.50
N PHE A 24 -1.26 -5.16 -10.66
CA PHE A 24 -1.39 -5.61 -9.29
C PHE A 24 -1.87 -7.06 -9.19
N ILE A 25 -2.84 -7.44 -10.01
CA ILE A 25 -3.37 -8.82 -10.07
C ILE A 25 -2.24 -9.78 -10.45
N GLU A 26 -1.52 -9.51 -11.53
CA GLU A 26 -0.37 -10.33 -11.99
C GLU A 26 0.68 -10.51 -10.88
N ARG A 27 0.94 -9.46 -10.08
CA ARG A 27 1.91 -9.52 -8.98
C ARG A 27 1.46 -10.45 -7.86
N CYS A 28 0.18 -10.43 -7.51
CA CYS A 28 -0.40 -11.34 -6.52
C CYS A 28 -0.38 -12.79 -7.05
N GLU A 29 -0.82 -12.98 -8.29
CA GLU A 29 -0.91 -14.30 -8.92
C GLU A 29 0.46 -14.97 -9.11
N SER A 30 1.48 -14.19 -9.48
CA SER A 30 2.86 -14.70 -9.64
C SER A 30 3.59 -14.98 -8.33
N ARG A 31 3.05 -14.59 -7.18
CA ARG A 31 3.68 -14.71 -5.85
C ARG A 31 2.72 -15.20 -4.77
N LYS A 32 1.76 -16.06 -5.12
CA LYS A 32 0.75 -16.58 -4.19
C LYS A 32 1.32 -17.25 -2.94
N ASP A 33 2.54 -17.78 -3.03
CA ASP A 33 3.30 -18.39 -1.94
C ASP A 33 3.89 -17.37 -0.95
N LYS A 34 4.04 -16.10 -1.37
CA LYS A 34 4.72 -15.04 -0.60
C LYS A 34 3.84 -13.84 -0.28
N LEU A 35 2.77 -13.64 -1.03
CA LEU A 35 1.88 -12.50 -0.91
C LEU A 35 0.50 -12.94 -0.43
N PRO A 36 -0.14 -12.13 0.44
CA PRO A 36 -1.56 -12.28 0.71
C PRO A 36 -2.36 -12.20 -0.59
N ASN A 37 -3.47 -12.93 -0.66
CA ASN A 37 -4.39 -12.79 -1.79
C ASN A 37 -5.04 -11.39 -1.79
N ILE A 38 -5.65 -11.04 -2.92
CA ILE A 38 -6.24 -9.70 -3.14
C ILE A 38 -7.26 -9.33 -2.06
N SER A 39 -8.15 -10.26 -1.68
CA SER A 39 -9.17 -10.02 -0.64
C SER A 39 -8.53 -9.68 0.71
N LYS A 40 -7.49 -10.43 1.11
CA LYS A 40 -6.73 -10.15 2.34
C LYS A 40 -6.02 -8.79 2.26
N ILE A 41 -5.47 -8.43 1.10
CA ILE A 41 -4.84 -7.11 0.92
C ILE A 41 -5.87 -5.98 1.05
N LYS A 42 -7.04 -6.09 0.41
CA LYS A 42 -8.12 -5.11 0.56
C LYS A 42 -8.54 -4.98 2.03
N ASN A 43 -8.75 -6.11 2.71
CA ASN A 43 -9.11 -6.09 4.12
C ASN A 43 -8.04 -5.42 4.98
N MET A 44 -6.75 -5.66 4.72
CA MET A 44 -5.65 -4.97 5.42
C MET A 44 -5.72 -3.45 5.18
N LEU A 45 -5.97 -3.01 3.94
CA LEU A 45 -6.08 -1.60 3.60
C LEU A 45 -7.24 -0.89 4.32
N LEU A 46 -8.37 -1.59 4.51
CA LEU A 46 -9.58 -1.05 5.14
C LEU A 46 -9.56 -1.12 6.68
N THR A 47 -8.84 -2.09 7.26
CA THR A 47 -8.94 -2.38 8.70
C THR A 47 -7.66 -2.11 9.49
N GLN A 48 -6.52 -1.96 8.82
CA GLN A 48 -5.23 -1.82 9.47
C GLN A 48 -4.59 -0.48 9.12
N LYS A 49 -3.89 0.10 10.10
CA LYS A 49 -3.06 1.28 9.86
C LYS A 49 -1.70 0.84 9.28
N PRO A 50 -1.22 1.45 8.19
CA PRO A 50 0.12 1.18 7.71
C PRO A 50 1.16 1.62 8.74
N VAL A 51 2.24 0.84 8.89
CA VAL A 51 3.39 1.15 9.76
C VAL A 51 4.33 2.19 9.16
N GLY A 52 4.08 2.59 7.90
CA GLY A 52 4.81 3.64 7.22
C GLY A 52 4.11 4.06 5.93
N ILE A 53 4.23 5.33 5.59
CA ILE A 53 3.75 5.91 4.33
C ILE A 53 4.89 6.70 3.71
N LEU A 54 5.16 6.46 2.43
CA LEU A 54 6.17 7.19 1.67
C LEU A 54 5.58 7.72 0.38
N LYS A 55 5.63 9.04 0.20
CA LYS A 55 5.25 9.69 -1.07
C LYS A 55 6.30 9.36 -2.14
N GLN A 56 5.84 8.91 -3.31
CA GLN A 56 6.72 8.63 -4.45
C GLN A 56 6.76 9.81 -5.43
N SER A 57 5.61 10.14 -6.01
CA SER A 57 5.44 11.22 -6.99
C SER A 57 3.96 11.52 -7.18
N GLY A 58 3.60 12.79 -7.41
CA GLY A 58 2.20 13.20 -7.53
C GLY A 58 1.34 12.67 -6.38
N ASN A 59 0.26 11.97 -6.72
CA ASN A 59 -0.65 11.31 -5.78
C ASN A 59 -0.37 9.81 -5.59
N LYS A 60 0.89 9.38 -5.78
CA LYS A 60 1.32 7.99 -5.58
C LYS A 60 2.07 7.81 -4.28
N PHE A 61 1.68 6.80 -3.52
CA PHE A 61 2.19 6.52 -2.18
C PHE A 61 2.50 5.03 -2.02
N ARG A 62 3.56 4.75 -1.26
CA ARG A 62 3.87 3.41 -0.75
C ARG A 62 3.33 3.30 0.66
N LEU A 63 2.47 2.32 0.87
CA LEU A 63 1.99 1.93 2.18
C LEU A 63 2.75 0.68 2.63
N TYR A 64 3.22 0.71 3.87
CA TYR A 64 3.99 -0.36 4.47
C TYR A 64 3.11 -1.04 5.50
N TYR A 65 2.88 -2.34 5.35
CA TYR A 65 2.19 -3.18 6.32
C TYR A 65 3.13 -4.28 6.78
N GLU A 66 3.03 -4.72 8.03
CA GLU A 66 3.83 -5.87 8.47
C GLU A 66 3.32 -7.15 7.81
N LEU A 67 4.23 -7.91 7.18
CA LEU A 67 3.89 -9.20 6.55
C LEU A 67 4.27 -10.38 7.45
N ASP A 68 5.50 -10.37 7.94
CA ASP A 68 6.05 -11.36 8.88
C ASP A 68 7.19 -10.74 9.72
N GLU A 69 8.01 -11.54 10.40
CA GLU A 69 9.13 -11.04 11.22
C GLU A 69 10.24 -10.34 10.41
N LYS A 70 10.38 -10.67 9.12
CA LYS A 70 11.48 -10.24 8.26
C LYS A 70 11.04 -9.24 7.18
N TYR A 71 9.79 -9.31 6.75
CA TYR A 71 9.28 -8.56 5.61
C TYR A 71 8.09 -7.66 5.99
N ASP A 72 8.04 -6.50 5.36
CA ASP A 72 6.86 -5.67 5.19
C ASP A 72 6.23 -5.98 3.81
N LEU A 73 4.91 -5.91 3.73
CA LEU A 73 4.15 -5.85 2.50
C LEU A 73 4.07 -4.39 2.04
N ILE A 74 4.60 -4.10 0.84
CA ILE A 74 4.45 -2.80 0.23
C ILE A 74 3.26 -2.81 -0.71
N ILE A 75 2.30 -1.91 -0.48
CA ILE A 75 1.17 -1.65 -1.36
C ILE A 75 1.38 -0.26 -1.96
N VAL A 76 1.52 -0.19 -3.28
CA VAL A 76 1.59 1.10 -3.98
C VAL A 76 0.19 1.51 -4.39
N ILE A 77 -0.25 2.65 -3.88
CA ILE A 77 -1.53 3.26 -4.22
C ILE A 77 -1.35 4.51 -5.07
N SER A 78 -2.34 4.82 -5.88
CA SER A 78 -2.51 6.11 -6.54
C SER A 78 -3.88 6.65 -6.20
N VAL A 79 -3.96 7.85 -5.63
CA VAL A 79 -5.24 8.51 -5.38
C VAL A 79 -5.62 9.31 -6.62
N TRP A 80 -6.74 8.92 -7.24
CA TRP A 80 -7.22 9.49 -8.51
C TRP A 80 -8.19 10.63 -8.30
N ASN A 81 -9.11 10.44 -7.35
CA ASN A 81 -10.11 11.43 -6.98
C ASN A 81 -10.33 11.41 -5.47
N THR A 82 -10.77 12.53 -4.91
CA THR A 82 -11.13 12.67 -3.49
C THR A 82 -12.62 12.96 -3.30
N ASN A 83 -13.39 13.19 -4.38
CA ASN A 83 -14.83 13.35 -4.32
C ASN A 83 -15.51 12.86 -5.63
N PRO A 84 -16.03 11.62 -5.69
CA PRO A 84 -15.88 10.57 -4.67
C PRO A 84 -14.42 10.11 -4.54
N ILE A 85 -14.06 9.49 -3.41
CA ILE A 85 -12.73 8.92 -3.21
C ILE A 85 -12.53 7.75 -4.18
N GLU A 86 -11.42 7.78 -4.92
CA GLU A 86 -11.00 6.69 -5.81
C GLU A 86 -9.50 6.40 -5.63
N ILE A 87 -9.21 5.17 -5.21
CA ILE A 87 -7.85 4.66 -4.98
C ILE A 87 -7.56 3.48 -5.89
N ASN A 88 -6.46 3.57 -6.62
CA ASN A 88 -6.01 2.48 -7.49
C ASN A 88 -4.84 1.74 -6.84
N LEU A 89 -4.97 0.42 -6.70
CA LEU A 89 -3.87 -0.46 -6.31
C LEU A 89 -2.98 -0.72 -7.53
N VAL A 90 -1.79 -0.13 -7.54
CA VAL A 90 -0.88 -0.11 -8.69
C VAL A 90 0.03 -1.35 -8.72
N THR A 91 0.67 -1.66 -7.59
CA THR A 91 1.53 -2.85 -7.47
C THR A 91 1.68 -3.27 -6.01
N THR A 92 2.16 -4.49 -5.79
CA THR A 92 2.47 -5.03 -4.47
C THR A 92 3.70 -5.93 -4.50
N TYR A 93 4.49 -5.90 -3.44
CA TYR A 93 5.69 -6.71 -3.28
C TYR A 93 6.14 -6.78 -1.81
N PRO A 94 6.82 -7.86 -1.40
CA PRO A 94 7.45 -7.91 -0.09
C PRO A 94 8.75 -7.09 -0.09
N GLN A 95 9.07 -6.46 1.03
CA GLN A 95 10.30 -5.71 1.24
C GLN A 95 10.85 -5.99 2.64
N GLU A 96 12.16 -6.17 2.78
CA GLU A 96 12.76 -6.41 4.10
C GLU A 96 12.49 -5.24 5.06
N LYS A 97 12.04 -5.54 6.29
CA LYS A 97 11.74 -4.55 7.35
C LYS A 97 12.90 -3.60 7.61
N LYS A 98 14.13 -4.12 7.54
CA LYS A 98 15.37 -3.36 7.68
C LYS A 98 15.44 -2.14 6.77
N LYS A 99 14.79 -2.14 5.60
CA LYS A 99 14.75 -0.98 4.70
C LYS A 99 13.89 0.18 5.23
N ARG A 100 12.88 -0.10 6.06
CA ARG A 100 12.11 0.91 6.80
C ARG A 100 12.85 1.38 8.05
N GLU A 101 13.56 0.45 8.70
CA GLU A 101 14.27 0.69 9.96
C GLU A 101 15.63 1.38 9.81
N ARG A 102 16.19 1.45 8.59
CA ARG A 102 17.40 2.24 8.30
C ARG A 102 17.13 3.73 8.52
N LYS A 103 17.25 4.15 9.79
CA LYS A 103 17.78 5.46 10.16
C LYS A 103 19.28 5.43 9.86
N ASP A 104 19.77 6.40 9.10
CA ASP A 104 21.19 6.75 8.93
C ASP A 104 22.08 5.81 8.09
N GLU A 105 22.04 5.99 6.76
CA GLU A 105 23.25 5.96 5.92
C GLU A 105 23.14 7.11 4.89
N ARG A 106 23.32 8.35 5.37
CA ARG A 106 23.91 9.41 4.55
C ARG A 106 25.36 9.52 4.99
N ILE A 107 26.28 9.01 4.17
CA ILE A 107 27.67 9.47 4.13
C ILE A 107 27.75 10.44 2.96
#